data_AF-A0A9P0CRL5-F1
#
_entry.id   AF-A0A9P0CRL5-F1
#
_cell.length_a   1.000
_cell.length_b   1.000
_cell.length_c   1.000
_cell.angle_alpha   90.00
_cell.angle_beta   90.00
_cell.angle_gamma   90.00
#
_symmetry.space_group_name_H-M   'P 1'
#
loop_
_entity.id
_entity.type
_entity.pdbx_description
1 polymer ?
#
loop_
_entity_poly.entity_id
_entity_poly.type
_entity_poly.pdbx_seq_one_letter_code
_entity_poly.pdbx_strand_id
1 'polypeptide(L)'
;MENSRRGVPKFTCYFCNRTIENETQVGHSSVCGSTLVACPNKCGSYIPRRDLNKHNKDCVNRVAKSSPNLTMLKERQTFDPRNNPYGTVGRNGTSKSDIQDTIYKLSRKVEDLDSRFQFFKNQNQQYVPLQTFESLKTAHLQLNLDIEKLKYQNQITFEWRSNIDVLLSQLKQNISSVENYRRDVNVNLAGLQSRIGLMEKFQDQINQLKDSFLREQAYNRQVDMNFNENIDDFKKQLSQDNTQQLAILSDLKDSISSLKLDLEDVRSNQQDQGIKFTNIIYDLNNANHIATIANKKVESLEKDFEVMKKNVSQMKLDMEILEGLSASSDMRVAAGRLVWKITDIDTKMVEAKQNSSVLKSPIFYTHEYGYRVRIFLYLNGLNKWKDRYALLSLHVLKGEHDLLLKWPCQIEGSVTLRDLDNLETPKPFTKIITAKRQHGDEECEDPQESSSCYIFIPHTTLLKFNYMKNDTVFLDIKIRQTGKLETSL
;
A
#
# COMPACT_ATOMS: atom_id res chain seq x y z
N MET A 1 16.60 3.44 -66.48
CA MET A 1 18.05 3.33 -66.77
C MET A 1 18.63 4.74 -66.69
N GLU A 2 19.07 5.13 -65.50
CA GLU A 2 19.61 6.46 -65.25
C GLU A 2 21.12 6.32 -65.03
N ASN A 3 21.86 6.91 -65.97
CA ASN A 3 23.30 6.83 -66.10
C ASN A 3 24.00 7.38 -64.84
N SER A 4 24.50 6.50 -63.99
CA SER A 4 25.56 6.84 -63.03
C SER A 4 26.86 7.13 -63.79
N ARG A 5 27.00 8.36 -64.29
CA ARG A 5 28.32 8.94 -64.55
C ARG A 5 29.02 9.06 -63.20
N ARG A 6 29.82 8.06 -62.84
CA ARG A 6 30.75 8.12 -61.71
C ARG A 6 31.72 9.27 -61.98
N GLY A 7 31.42 10.45 -61.47
CA GLY A 7 32.39 11.55 -61.37
C GLY A 7 33.54 11.08 -60.48
N VAL A 8 34.77 11.17 -60.98
CA VAL A 8 35.97 10.83 -60.21
C VAL A 8 36.00 11.71 -58.96
N PRO A 9 36.19 11.15 -57.75
CA PRO A 9 36.10 11.90 -56.50
C PRO A 9 37.15 13.03 -56.48
N LYS A 10 36.69 14.25 -56.21
CA LYS A 10 37.55 15.40 -55.95
C LYS A 10 38.21 15.22 -54.58
N PHE A 11 39.52 15.39 -54.48
CA PHE A 11 40.24 15.32 -53.22
C PHE A 11 41.21 16.49 -53.09
N THR A 12 41.49 16.90 -51.86
CA THR A 12 42.47 17.94 -51.57
C THR A 12 43.82 17.31 -51.29
N CYS A 13 44.85 17.70 -52.05
CA CYS A 13 46.20 17.17 -51.85
C CYS A 13 46.82 17.70 -50.55
N TYR A 14 47.20 16.82 -49.64
CA TYR A 14 47.80 17.15 -48.34
C TYR A 14 49.11 17.96 -48.45
N PHE A 15 49.86 17.84 -49.55
CA PHE A 15 51.15 18.50 -49.72
C PHE A 15 51.06 19.88 -50.37
N CYS A 16 50.07 20.13 -51.23
CA CYS A 16 49.93 21.41 -51.94
C CYS A 16 48.66 22.18 -51.60
N ASN A 17 47.76 21.61 -50.79
CA ASN A 17 46.45 22.14 -50.40
C ASN A 17 45.56 22.57 -51.58
N ARG A 18 45.79 22.01 -52.78
CA ARG A 18 44.92 22.24 -53.95
C ARG A 18 43.92 21.11 -54.10
N THR A 19 42.70 21.48 -54.47
CA THR A 19 41.64 20.53 -54.84
C THR A 19 41.91 20.01 -56.25
N ILE A 20 42.07 18.70 -56.39
CA ILE A 20 42.37 18.04 -57.66
C ILE A 20 41.13 17.30 -58.12
N GLU A 21 40.76 17.50 -59.39
CA GLU A 21 39.60 16.91 -60.03
C GLU A 21 40.07 16.00 -61.18
N ASN A 22 39.40 14.86 -61.39
CA ASN A 22 39.70 13.91 -62.47
C ASN A 22 41.08 13.21 -62.40
N GLU A 23 41.70 13.15 -61.22
CA GLU A 23 42.94 12.43 -60.97
C GLU A 23 42.81 11.59 -59.68
N THR A 24 43.64 10.56 -59.49
CA THR A 24 43.67 9.80 -58.21
C THR A 24 44.66 10.43 -57.24
N GLN A 25 44.42 10.27 -55.93
CA GLN A 25 45.33 10.76 -54.89
C GLN A 25 46.76 10.24 -55.04
N VAL A 26 46.91 8.99 -55.47
CA VAL A 26 48.21 8.36 -55.73
C VAL A 26 48.86 8.94 -56.99
N GLY A 27 48.08 9.11 -58.07
CA GLY A 27 48.55 9.72 -59.33
C GLY A 27 49.10 11.12 -59.10
N HIS A 28 48.31 11.99 -58.46
CA HIS A 28 48.73 13.36 -58.17
C HIS A 28 49.93 13.42 -57.21
N SER A 29 49.96 12.59 -56.17
CA SER A 29 51.06 12.59 -55.17
C SER A 29 52.42 12.27 -55.80
N SER A 30 52.44 11.48 -56.89
CA SER A 30 53.67 11.12 -57.61
C SER A 30 54.29 12.30 -58.39
N VAL A 31 53.47 13.25 -58.86
CA VAL A 31 53.89 14.41 -59.65
C VAL A 31 53.78 15.74 -58.88
N CYS A 32 53.26 15.73 -57.66
CA CYS A 32 53.05 16.93 -56.86
C CYS A 32 54.37 17.65 -56.56
N GLY A 33 54.48 18.90 -57.03
CA GLY A 33 55.68 19.72 -56.87
C GLY A 33 55.99 20.12 -55.43
N SER A 34 55.02 20.02 -54.52
CA SER A 34 55.17 20.38 -53.10
C SER A 34 55.60 19.20 -52.22
N THR A 35 55.62 17.98 -52.75
CA THR A 35 56.12 16.79 -52.04
C THR A 35 57.63 16.92 -51.83
N LEU A 36 58.07 16.72 -50.59
CA LEU A 36 59.49 16.70 -50.24
C LEU A 36 60.14 15.43 -50.76
N VAL A 37 61.23 15.58 -51.52
CA VAL A 37 62.04 14.47 -52.02
C VAL A 37 63.47 14.64 -51.53
N ALA A 38 64.10 13.52 -51.17
CA ALA A 38 65.50 13.52 -50.76
C ALA A 38 66.38 13.96 -51.95
N CYS A 39 67.41 14.76 -51.67
CA CYS A 39 68.36 15.18 -52.69
C CYS A 39 69.05 13.96 -53.34
N PRO A 40 69.08 13.83 -54.69
CA PRO A 40 69.77 12.76 -55.39
C PRO A 40 71.27 12.67 -55.07
N ASN A 41 71.89 13.80 -54.72
CA ASN A 41 73.30 13.89 -54.33
C ASN A 41 73.54 13.56 -52.84
N LYS A 42 72.51 13.07 -52.13
CA LYS A 42 72.57 12.61 -50.73
C LYS A 42 73.19 13.64 -49.77
N CYS A 43 72.92 14.93 -49.96
CA CYS A 43 73.39 15.99 -49.04
C CYS A 43 72.65 16.02 -47.69
N GLY A 44 71.72 15.09 -47.46
CA GLY A 44 70.90 15.03 -46.24
C GLY A 44 69.65 15.90 -46.27
N SER A 45 69.51 16.83 -47.24
CA SER A 45 68.34 17.70 -47.35
C SER A 45 67.17 17.04 -48.07
N TYR A 46 65.96 17.31 -47.58
CA TYR A 46 64.68 17.02 -48.24
C TYR A 46 64.10 18.31 -48.82
N ILE A 47 63.90 18.36 -50.14
CA ILE A 47 63.54 19.58 -50.86
C ILE A 47 62.21 19.37 -51.59
N PRO A 48 61.31 20.36 -51.68
CA PRO A 48 60.12 20.27 -52.52
C PRO A 48 60.50 19.93 -53.96
N ARG A 49 59.80 18.96 -54.57
CA ARG A 49 60.09 18.47 -55.94
C ARG A 49 60.23 19.59 -56.98
N ARG A 50 59.44 20.67 -56.88
CA ARG A 50 59.51 21.84 -57.78
C ARG A 50 60.82 22.64 -57.68
N ASP A 51 61.45 22.62 -56.51
CA ASP A 51 62.65 23.39 -56.20
C ASP A 51 63.93 22.54 -56.29
N LEU A 52 63.79 21.23 -56.58
CA LEU A 52 64.90 20.29 -56.68
C LEU A 52 65.93 20.69 -57.74
N ASN A 53 65.49 21.23 -58.88
CA ASN A 53 66.39 21.68 -59.95
C ASN A 53 67.20 22.92 -59.57
N LYS A 54 66.66 23.80 -58.73
CA LYS A 54 67.40 24.94 -58.18
C LYS A 54 68.39 24.45 -57.14
N HIS A 55 67.93 23.63 -56.19
CA HIS A 55 68.79 23.01 -55.18
C HIS A 55 69.97 22.24 -55.79
N ASN A 56 69.77 21.47 -56.87
CA ASN A 56 70.85 20.69 -57.51
C ASN A 56 71.98 21.57 -58.06
N LYS A 57 71.71 22.83 -58.43
CA LYS A 57 72.74 23.78 -58.87
C LYS A 57 73.61 24.27 -57.71
N ASP A 58 73.01 24.38 -56.53
CA ASP A 58 73.60 24.95 -55.31
C ASP A 58 73.89 23.91 -54.22
N CYS A 59 73.80 22.61 -54.56
CA CYS A 59 73.92 21.51 -53.61
C CYS A 59 75.35 21.38 -53.10
N VAL A 60 75.51 21.27 -51.78
CA VAL A 60 76.82 21.08 -51.11
C VAL A 60 77.57 19.83 -51.61
N ASN A 61 76.83 18.79 -52.02
CA ASN A 61 77.38 17.55 -52.58
C ASN A 61 77.34 17.51 -54.12
N ARG A 62 77.26 18.67 -54.80
CA ARG A 62 77.27 18.71 -56.27
C ARG A 62 78.60 18.16 -56.79
N VAL A 63 78.56 16.96 -57.37
CA VAL A 63 79.71 16.34 -58.03
C VAL A 63 79.96 17.09 -59.34
N ALA A 64 80.80 18.12 -59.31
CA ALA A 64 81.54 18.53 -60.49
C ALA A 64 82.53 17.42 -60.82
N LYS A 65 82.57 17.00 -62.09
CA LYS A 65 83.62 16.10 -62.59
C LYS A 65 85.01 16.64 -62.18
N SER A 66 85.93 15.69 -61.98
CA SER A 66 87.38 15.79 -61.67
C SER A 66 87.81 16.04 -60.21
N SER A 67 88.21 14.93 -59.59
CA SER A 67 89.30 14.72 -58.61
C SER A 67 90.64 15.41 -59.01
N PRO A 68 91.69 15.50 -58.15
CA PRO A 68 91.96 14.58 -57.04
C PRO A 68 92.57 15.09 -55.72
N ASN A 69 92.23 14.30 -54.69
CA ASN A 69 93.06 13.72 -53.61
C ASN A 69 93.90 14.59 -52.67
N LEU A 70 93.64 14.42 -51.36
CA LEU A 70 94.66 13.90 -50.43
C LEU A 70 94.01 13.26 -49.20
N THR A 71 94.48 12.05 -48.92
CA THR A 71 93.88 11.02 -48.05
C THR A 71 94.45 11.12 -46.63
N MET A 72 93.57 10.88 -45.65
CA MET A 72 93.91 10.58 -44.26
C MET A 72 94.60 9.20 -44.14
N LEU A 73 95.55 9.07 -43.22
CA LEU A 73 95.86 7.80 -42.56
C LEU A 73 95.81 7.99 -41.04
N LYS A 74 94.93 7.22 -40.41
CA LYS A 74 94.91 6.90 -38.99
C LYS A 74 95.58 5.53 -38.82
N GLU A 75 96.34 5.35 -37.76
CA GLU A 75 96.37 4.06 -37.06
C GLU A 75 96.65 4.24 -35.57
N ARG A 76 96.03 3.35 -34.78
CA ARG A 76 96.02 3.28 -33.30
C ARG A 76 97.10 2.32 -32.82
N GLN A 77 97.55 2.50 -31.57
CA GLN A 77 97.73 1.49 -30.48
C GLN A 77 98.60 2.11 -29.36
N THR A 78 98.07 2.45 -28.18
CA THR A 78 97.96 1.68 -26.91
C THR A 78 99.26 1.44 -26.11
N PHE A 79 99.19 1.81 -24.81
CA PHE A 79 99.92 1.38 -23.59
C PHE A 79 101.28 2.02 -23.16
N ASP A 80 101.18 3.00 -22.24
CA ASP A 80 101.62 3.09 -20.81
C ASP A 80 103.07 2.70 -20.35
N PRO A 81 103.53 3.02 -19.11
CA PRO A 81 104.51 4.08 -18.86
C PRO A 81 105.78 3.58 -18.13
N ARG A 82 106.85 4.40 -18.12
CA ARG A 82 107.88 4.57 -17.06
C ARG A 82 109.21 5.00 -17.68
N ASN A 83 109.65 6.21 -17.34
CA ASN A 83 110.90 6.38 -16.58
C ASN A 83 111.17 7.85 -16.30
N ASN A 84 111.10 8.18 -15.01
CA ASN A 84 111.83 9.26 -14.37
C ASN A 84 113.31 8.84 -14.27
N PRO A 85 114.26 9.78 -14.34
CA PRO A 85 115.11 9.94 -13.16
C PRO A 85 115.43 11.41 -12.83
N TYR A 86 115.13 11.74 -11.57
CA TYR A 86 115.88 12.51 -10.57
C TYR A 86 117.03 13.44 -10.99
N GLY A 87 117.04 14.62 -10.35
CA GLY A 87 118.27 15.27 -9.85
C GLY A 87 118.33 16.79 -10.11
N THR A 88 117.69 17.64 -9.31
CA THR A 88 118.24 18.38 -8.15
C THR A 88 119.13 19.60 -8.43
N VAL A 89 118.65 20.76 -7.94
CA VAL A 89 119.41 21.84 -7.23
C VAL A 89 120.34 22.70 -8.11
N GLY A 90 120.43 24.04 -8.00
CA GLY A 90 119.92 24.98 -7.03
C GLY A 90 120.33 26.43 -7.37
N ARG A 91 119.90 27.34 -6.50
CA ARG A 91 120.24 28.78 -6.41
C ARG A 91 121.74 29.06 -6.48
N ASN A 92 122.09 30.25 -6.99
CA ASN A 92 122.95 31.30 -6.37
C ASN A 92 123.19 32.39 -7.45
N GLY A 93 123.11 33.70 -7.22
CA GLY A 93 123.32 34.44 -5.99
C GLY A 93 124.82 34.61 -5.72
N THR A 94 125.58 35.26 -6.61
CA THR A 94 127.01 35.52 -6.39
C THR A 94 127.27 36.94 -5.87
N SER A 95 128.08 36.93 -4.81
CA SER A 95 128.43 37.99 -3.88
C SER A 95 129.62 38.83 -4.39
N LYS A 96 129.77 40.02 -3.80
CA LYS A 96 130.79 41.05 -4.07
C LYS A 96 132.26 40.61 -3.89
N SER A 97 132.54 39.36 -3.49
CA SER A 97 133.92 38.85 -3.27
C SER A 97 134.58 38.21 -4.51
N ASP A 98 133.85 37.94 -5.59
CA ASP A 98 134.43 37.40 -6.83
C ASP A 98 135.08 38.47 -7.74
N ILE A 99 134.79 39.75 -7.45
CA ILE A 99 135.33 40.90 -8.18
C ILE A 99 136.78 41.21 -7.73
N GLN A 100 137.12 40.96 -6.47
CA GLN A 100 138.47 41.22 -5.95
C GLN A 100 139.50 40.20 -6.44
N ASP A 101 139.09 38.94 -6.59
CA ASP A 101 139.95 37.86 -7.10
C ASP A 101 140.18 37.96 -8.62
N THR A 102 139.23 38.57 -9.35
CA THR A 102 139.39 38.92 -10.77
C THR A 102 140.28 40.15 -10.96
N ILE A 103 140.23 41.15 -10.07
CA ILE A 103 141.13 42.33 -10.09
C ILE A 103 142.60 41.92 -9.85
N TYR A 104 142.87 40.97 -8.96
CA TYR A 104 144.24 40.48 -8.73
C TYR A 104 144.78 39.70 -9.95
N LYS A 105 143.95 38.86 -10.58
CA LYS A 105 144.29 38.14 -11.83
C LYS A 105 144.48 39.09 -13.02
N LEU A 106 143.75 40.21 -13.06
CA LEU A 106 143.93 41.27 -14.06
C LEU A 106 145.23 42.06 -13.81
N SER A 107 145.56 42.41 -12.57
CA SER A 107 146.83 43.12 -12.26
C SER A 107 148.06 42.30 -12.65
N ARG A 108 148.05 40.98 -12.41
CA ARG A 108 149.16 40.11 -12.83
C ARG A 108 149.27 39.97 -14.35
N LYS A 109 148.14 40.01 -15.07
CA LYS A 109 148.12 40.06 -16.54
C LYS A 109 148.58 41.41 -17.07
N VAL A 110 148.33 42.51 -16.34
CA VAL A 110 148.85 43.84 -16.68
C VAL A 110 150.37 43.90 -16.48
N GLU A 111 150.94 43.31 -15.43
CA GLU A 111 152.39 43.19 -15.25
C GLU A 111 153.07 42.30 -16.32
N ASP A 112 152.43 41.20 -16.72
CA ASP A 112 152.91 40.34 -17.81
C ASP A 112 152.85 41.07 -19.17
N LEU A 113 151.79 41.84 -19.41
CA LEU A 113 151.67 42.69 -20.60
C LEU A 113 152.67 43.85 -20.59
N ASP A 114 152.95 44.46 -19.44
CA ASP A 114 153.96 45.54 -19.32
C ASP A 114 155.39 45.00 -19.52
N SER A 115 155.68 43.80 -19.01
CA SER A 115 156.94 43.09 -19.28
C SER A 115 157.10 42.75 -20.76
N ARG A 116 156.01 42.32 -21.42
CA ARG A 116 155.98 42.11 -22.88
C ARG A 116 156.07 43.42 -23.68
N PHE A 117 155.52 44.52 -23.16
CA PHE A 117 155.58 45.83 -23.79
C PHE A 117 157.00 46.44 -23.69
N GLN A 118 157.69 46.26 -22.56
CA GLN A 118 159.10 46.66 -22.40
C GLN A 118 160.04 45.79 -23.27
N PHE A 119 159.73 44.51 -23.44
CA PHE A 119 160.43 43.64 -24.39
C PHE A 119 160.22 44.09 -25.85
N PHE A 120 158.99 44.46 -26.23
CA PHE A 120 158.68 45.00 -27.56
C PHE A 120 159.27 46.39 -27.81
N LYS A 121 159.39 47.24 -26.78
CA LYS A 121 159.96 48.58 -26.88
C LYS A 121 161.47 48.57 -27.14
N ASN A 122 162.21 47.60 -26.59
CA ASN A 122 163.64 47.42 -26.84
C ASN A 122 163.96 46.72 -28.18
N GLN A 123 162.95 46.25 -28.92
CA GLN A 123 163.09 45.68 -30.26
C GLN A 123 162.67 46.63 -31.39
N ASN A 124 162.50 47.92 -31.10
CA ASN A 124 162.27 48.93 -32.13
C ASN A 124 163.58 49.58 -32.55
N GLN A 125 164.16 49.15 -33.66
CA GLN A 125 164.87 50.03 -34.60
C GLN A 125 165.26 49.28 -35.89
N GLN A 126 164.28 48.74 -36.62
CA GLN A 126 164.41 48.56 -38.07
C GLN A 126 163.04 48.31 -38.69
N TYR A 127 162.61 49.29 -39.51
CA TYR A 127 161.71 49.13 -40.66
C TYR A 127 160.56 48.12 -40.52
N VAL A 128 159.37 48.63 -40.16
CA VAL A 128 158.09 47.92 -40.28
C VAL A 128 157.82 47.64 -41.78
N PRO A 129 157.79 46.37 -42.22
CA PRO A 129 157.57 46.05 -43.63
C PRO A 129 156.14 46.40 -44.04
N LEU A 130 155.96 46.94 -45.26
CA LEU A 130 154.66 47.23 -45.88
C LEU A 130 153.62 46.09 -45.72
N GLN A 131 154.08 44.83 -45.61
CA GLN A 131 153.26 43.63 -45.42
C GLN A 131 152.39 43.66 -44.14
N THR A 132 152.80 44.36 -43.07
CA THR A 132 152.05 44.42 -41.80
C THR A 132 150.90 45.43 -41.84
N PHE A 133 151.11 46.60 -42.45
CA PHE A 133 150.04 47.56 -42.73
C PHE A 133 149.03 46.97 -43.72
N GLU A 134 149.52 46.22 -44.70
CA GLU A 134 148.68 45.50 -45.67
C GLU A 134 147.85 44.39 -44.99
N SER A 135 148.44 43.65 -44.04
CA SER A 135 147.72 42.66 -43.22
C SER A 135 146.67 43.27 -42.27
N LEU A 136 146.94 44.47 -41.73
CA LEU A 136 145.97 45.19 -40.89
C LEU A 136 144.83 45.75 -41.73
N LYS A 137 145.14 46.22 -42.95
CA LYS A 137 144.14 46.69 -43.92
C LYS A 137 143.25 45.55 -44.40
N THR A 138 143.79 44.35 -44.65
CA THR A 138 142.97 43.17 -44.99
C THR A 138 142.14 42.69 -43.80
N ALA A 139 142.66 42.71 -42.58
CA ALA A 139 141.88 42.40 -41.37
C ALA A 139 140.75 43.41 -41.11
N HIS A 140 140.99 44.71 -41.33
CA HIS A 140 139.96 45.75 -41.25
C HIS A 140 138.90 45.57 -42.33
N LEU A 141 139.29 45.22 -43.55
CA LEU A 141 138.35 44.91 -44.63
C LEU A 141 137.50 43.68 -44.29
N GLN A 142 138.11 42.64 -43.72
CA GLN A 142 137.42 41.43 -43.28
C GLN A 142 136.43 41.70 -42.15
N LEU A 143 136.81 42.47 -41.13
CA LEU A 143 135.91 42.90 -40.06
C LEU A 143 134.74 43.74 -40.59
N ASN A 144 134.99 44.63 -41.55
CA ASN A 144 133.91 45.37 -42.22
C ASN A 144 132.96 44.41 -42.96
N LEU A 145 133.49 43.42 -43.70
CA LEU A 145 132.66 42.42 -44.36
C LEU A 145 131.84 41.59 -43.36
N ASP A 146 132.43 41.23 -42.21
CA ASP A 146 131.73 40.47 -41.18
C ASP A 146 130.69 41.34 -40.42
N ILE A 147 130.94 42.62 -40.24
CA ILE A 147 129.92 43.59 -39.77
C ILE A 147 128.77 43.68 -40.76
N GLU A 148 129.04 43.76 -42.07
CA GLU A 148 127.99 43.79 -43.09
C GLU A 148 127.20 42.46 -43.13
N LYS A 149 127.86 41.31 -42.98
CA LYS A 149 127.17 40.01 -42.82
C LYS A 149 126.29 39.98 -41.58
N LEU A 150 126.79 40.48 -40.44
CA LEU A 150 126.02 40.54 -39.19
C LEU A 150 124.82 41.48 -39.31
N LYS A 151 124.98 42.63 -39.98
CA LYS A 151 123.86 43.54 -40.28
C LYS A 151 122.81 42.84 -41.13
N TYR A 152 123.22 42.14 -42.19
CA TYR A 152 122.31 41.38 -43.05
C TYR A 152 121.58 40.25 -42.27
N GLN A 153 122.30 39.48 -41.45
CA GLN A 153 121.70 38.46 -40.59
C GLN A 153 120.72 39.04 -39.56
N ASN A 154 121.04 40.20 -38.99
CA ASN A 154 120.16 40.90 -38.05
C ASN A 154 118.89 41.40 -38.77
N GLN A 155 119.02 41.96 -39.98
CA GLN A 155 117.88 42.35 -40.81
C GLN A 155 116.95 41.17 -41.10
N ILE A 156 117.50 40.03 -41.54
CA ILE A 156 116.70 38.80 -41.74
C ILE A 156 116.02 38.41 -40.42
N THR A 157 116.75 38.36 -39.31
CA THR A 157 116.18 37.99 -38.01
C THR A 157 115.05 38.93 -37.59
N PHE A 158 115.16 40.22 -37.87
CA PHE A 158 114.12 41.21 -37.63
C PHE A 158 112.88 40.95 -38.50
N GLU A 159 113.06 40.70 -39.80
CA GLU A 159 111.97 40.34 -40.72
C GLU A 159 111.25 39.05 -40.27
N TRP A 160 112.00 38.02 -39.86
CA TRP A 160 111.43 36.79 -39.29
C TRP A 160 110.63 37.06 -38.01
N ARG A 161 111.15 37.88 -37.08
CA ARG A 161 110.42 38.26 -35.86
C ARG A 161 109.13 39.00 -36.19
N SER A 162 109.19 39.98 -37.09
CA SER A 162 108.01 40.73 -37.54
C SER A 162 106.95 39.80 -38.16
N ASN A 163 107.36 38.84 -38.99
CA ASN A 163 106.45 37.87 -39.58
C ASN A 163 105.81 36.96 -38.52
N ILE A 164 106.59 36.49 -37.55
CA ILE A 164 106.08 35.69 -36.44
C ILE A 164 105.08 36.50 -35.60
N ASP A 165 105.36 37.77 -35.32
CA ASP A 165 104.47 38.64 -34.54
C ASP A 165 103.13 38.89 -35.25
N VAL A 166 103.15 39.04 -36.58
CA VAL A 166 101.92 39.13 -37.39
C VAL A 166 101.13 37.81 -37.32
N LEU A 167 101.80 36.66 -37.49
CA LEU A 167 101.15 35.34 -37.39
C LEU A 167 100.58 35.08 -35.99
N LEU A 168 101.31 35.45 -34.94
CA LEU A 168 100.83 35.35 -33.55
C LEU A 168 99.63 36.26 -33.30
N SER A 169 99.64 37.46 -33.85
CA SER A 169 98.51 38.40 -33.76
C SER A 169 97.28 37.85 -34.46
N GLN A 170 97.44 37.27 -35.67
CA GLN A 170 96.36 36.61 -36.40
C GLN A 170 95.82 35.39 -35.63
N LEU A 171 96.69 34.56 -35.07
CA LEU A 171 96.28 33.41 -34.25
C LEU A 171 95.50 33.85 -33.01
N LYS A 172 95.94 34.91 -32.31
CA LYS A 172 95.21 35.48 -31.17
C LYS A 172 93.82 35.97 -31.58
N GLN A 173 93.71 36.67 -32.72
CA GLN A 173 92.41 37.13 -33.22
C GLN A 173 91.49 35.93 -33.56
N ASN A 174 92.03 34.90 -34.20
CA ASN A 174 91.28 33.68 -34.51
C ASN A 174 90.81 32.96 -33.24
N ILE A 175 91.67 32.84 -32.20
CA ILE A 175 91.30 32.26 -30.90
C ILE A 175 90.17 33.07 -30.26
N SER A 176 90.28 34.40 -30.22
CA SER A 176 89.23 35.28 -29.69
C SER A 176 87.89 35.11 -30.44
N SER A 177 87.94 34.97 -31.77
CA SER A 177 86.76 34.71 -32.60
C SER A 177 86.10 33.37 -32.25
N VAL A 178 86.91 32.31 -32.12
CA VAL A 178 86.43 30.97 -31.71
C VAL A 178 85.85 31.00 -30.30
N GLU A 179 86.45 31.73 -29.37
CA GLU A 179 85.89 31.88 -28.02
C GLU A 179 84.55 32.60 -28.01
N ASN A 180 84.39 33.65 -28.82
CA ASN A 180 83.10 34.35 -28.96
C ASN A 180 82.05 33.43 -29.56
N TYR A 181 82.38 32.70 -30.62
CA TYR A 181 81.48 31.71 -31.20
C TYR A 181 81.07 30.63 -30.18
N ARG A 182 82.03 30.15 -29.37
CA ARG A 182 81.75 29.21 -28.27
C ARG A 182 80.79 29.80 -27.24
N ARG A 183 80.96 31.08 -26.87
CA ARG A 183 80.04 31.78 -25.93
C ARG A 183 78.62 31.85 -26.52
N ASP A 184 78.48 32.23 -27.78
CA ASP A 184 77.17 32.31 -28.45
C ASP A 184 76.48 30.94 -28.52
N VAL A 185 77.22 29.88 -28.88
CA VAL A 185 76.70 28.51 -28.90
C VAL A 185 76.23 28.07 -27.50
N ASN A 186 76.99 28.39 -26.45
CA ASN A 186 76.61 28.06 -25.07
C ASN A 186 75.32 28.78 -24.63
N VAL A 187 75.17 30.06 -24.98
CA VAL A 187 73.93 30.81 -24.69
C VAL A 187 72.74 30.19 -25.44
N ASN A 188 72.92 29.84 -26.71
CA ASN A 188 71.89 29.17 -27.51
C ASN A 188 71.52 27.79 -26.93
N LEU A 189 72.51 27.02 -26.48
CA LEU A 189 72.28 25.71 -25.86
C LEU A 189 71.50 25.85 -24.54
N ALA A 190 71.86 26.81 -23.69
CA ALA A 190 71.11 27.10 -22.47
C ALA A 190 69.67 27.54 -22.76
N GLY A 191 69.46 28.33 -23.83
CA GLY A 191 68.14 28.71 -24.32
C GLY A 191 67.32 27.51 -24.79
N LEU A 192 67.92 26.58 -25.53
CA LEU A 192 67.27 25.33 -25.95
C LEU A 192 66.93 24.44 -24.76
N GLN A 193 67.83 24.30 -23.79
CA GLN A 193 67.58 23.52 -22.57
C GLN A 193 66.41 24.08 -21.76
N SER A 194 66.29 25.41 -21.67
CA SER A 194 65.15 26.08 -21.02
C SER A 194 63.83 25.81 -21.75
N ARG A 195 63.85 25.79 -23.09
CA ARG A 195 62.67 25.46 -23.91
C ARG A 195 62.27 24.00 -23.78
N ILE A 196 63.23 23.07 -23.70
CA ILE A 196 62.96 21.65 -23.45
C ILE A 196 62.28 21.48 -22.08
N GLY A 197 62.79 22.13 -21.03
CA GLY A 197 62.15 22.08 -19.71
C GLY A 197 60.72 22.65 -19.68
N LEU A 198 60.41 23.65 -20.51
CA LEU A 198 59.03 24.13 -20.69
C LEU A 198 58.16 23.09 -21.39
N MET A 199 58.69 22.40 -22.41
CA MET A 199 57.96 21.34 -23.12
C MET A 199 57.66 20.14 -22.21
N GLU A 200 58.60 19.76 -21.34
CA GLU A 200 58.37 18.73 -20.31
C GLU A 200 57.24 19.11 -19.36
N LYS A 201 57.21 20.36 -18.88
CA LYS A 201 56.10 20.87 -18.04
C LYS A 201 54.76 20.85 -18.77
N PHE A 202 54.72 21.22 -20.06
CA PHE A 202 53.50 21.11 -20.85
C PHE A 202 53.07 19.67 -21.04
N GLN A 203 54.02 18.74 -21.24
CA GLN A 203 53.73 17.32 -21.33
C GLN A 203 53.10 16.79 -20.03
N ASP A 204 53.61 17.21 -18.88
CA ASP A 204 53.03 16.85 -17.58
C ASP A 204 51.60 17.37 -17.41
N GLN A 205 51.34 18.62 -17.81
CA GLN A 205 49.98 19.18 -17.80
C GLN A 205 49.03 18.43 -18.73
N ILE A 206 49.49 18.06 -19.93
CA ILE A 206 48.71 17.25 -20.87
C ILE A 206 48.38 15.89 -20.26
N ASN A 207 49.35 15.24 -19.59
CA ASN A 207 49.14 13.96 -18.92
C ASN A 207 48.13 14.07 -17.77
N GLN A 208 48.21 15.13 -16.95
CA GLN A 208 47.24 15.38 -15.88
C GLN A 208 45.82 15.61 -16.41
N LEU A 209 45.68 16.39 -17.49
CA LEU A 209 44.40 16.62 -18.15
C LEU A 209 43.84 15.32 -18.73
N LYS A 210 44.68 14.50 -19.35
CA LYS A 210 44.31 13.18 -19.87
C LYS A 210 43.78 12.28 -18.75
N ASP A 211 44.48 12.21 -17.63
CA ASP A 211 44.05 11.39 -16.49
C ASP A 211 42.75 11.90 -15.88
N SER A 212 42.58 13.22 -15.78
CA SER A 212 41.33 13.84 -15.34
C SER A 212 40.17 13.48 -16.27
N PHE A 213 40.37 13.60 -17.58
CA PHE A 213 39.39 13.25 -18.58
C PHE A 213 38.99 11.77 -18.52
N LEU A 214 39.97 10.86 -18.35
CA LEU A 214 39.69 9.43 -18.23
C LEU A 214 38.90 9.10 -16.96
N ARG A 215 39.19 9.76 -15.84
CA ARG A 215 38.40 9.62 -14.60
C ARG A 215 36.98 10.12 -14.78
N GLU A 216 36.80 11.28 -15.38
CA GLU A 216 35.48 11.86 -15.64
C GLU A 216 34.67 11.01 -16.63
N GLN A 217 35.32 10.47 -17.67
CA GLN A 217 34.69 9.53 -18.59
C GLN A 217 34.25 8.23 -17.89
N ALA A 218 35.07 7.68 -16.98
CA ALA A 218 34.70 6.50 -16.21
C ALA A 218 33.53 6.78 -15.26
N TYR A 219 33.55 7.92 -14.58
CA TYR A 219 32.45 8.38 -13.72
C TYR A 219 31.16 8.55 -14.52
N ASN A 220 31.20 9.23 -15.68
CA ASN A 220 30.03 9.41 -16.52
C ASN A 220 29.45 8.08 -17.00
N ARG A 221 30.30 7.11 -17.38
CA ARG A 221 29.84 5.75 -17.72
C ARG A 221 29.15 5.06 -16.55
N GLN A 222 29.65 5.24 -15.33
CA GLN A 222 29.03 4.66 -14.14
C GLN A 222 27.67 5.33 -13.84
N VAL A 223 27.58 6.65 -13.97
CA VAL A 223 26.32 7.38 -13.84
C VAL A 223 25.31 6.91 -14.89
N ASP A 224 25.73 6.74 -16.15
CA ASP A 224 24.89 6.23 -17.22
C ASP A 224 24.41 4.80 -16.93
N MET A 225 25.27 3.92 -16.42
CA MET A 225 24.88 2.57 -16.00
C MET A 225 23.84 2.59 -14.89
N ASN A 226 24.09 3.37 -13.82
CA ASN A 226 23.15 3.49 -12.71
C ASN A 226 21.81 4.08 -13.16
N PHE A 227 21.85 5.09 -14.05
CA PHE A 227 20.63 5.68 -14.60
C PHE A 227 19.83 4.65 -15.43
N ASN A 228 20.51 3.88 -16.28
CA ASN A 228 19.87 2.82 -17.06
C ASN A 228 19.27 1.72 -16.16
N GLU A 229 19.98 1.33 -15.10
CA GLU A 229 19.47 0.36 -14.11
C GLU A 229 18.21 0.90 -13.40
N ASN A 230 18.25 2.15 -12.93
CA ASN A 230 17.08 2.81 -12.33
C ASN A 230 15.90 2.89 -13.31
N ILE A 231 16.16 3.19 -14.59
CA ILE A 231 15.12 3.23 -15.64
C ILE A 231 14.53 1.84 -15.87
N ASP A 232 15.34 0.79 -15.90
CA ASP A 232 14.85 -0.57 -16.08
C ASP A 232 14.08 -1.08 -14.86
N ASP A 233 14.49 -0.72 -13.65
CA ASP A 233 13.74 -1.03 -12.44
C ASP A 233 12.42 -0.25 -12.39
N PHE A 234 12.40 1.02 -12.80
CA PHE A 234 11.17 1.79 -12.95
C PHE A 234 10.24 1.16 -13.98
N LYS A 235 10.76 0.69 -15.13
CA LYS A 235 9.94 -0.04 -16.12
C LYS A 235 9.36 -1.33 -15.55
N LYS A 236 10.16 -2.12 -14.82
CA LYS A 236 9.69 -3.35 -14.15
C LYS A 236 8.56 -3.03 -13.18
N GLN A 237 8.74 -2.03 -12.32
CA GLN A 237 7.71 -1.60 -11.38
C GLN A 237 6.44 -1.15 -12.10
N LEU A 238 6.56 -0.32 -13.15
CA LEU A 238 5.42 0.13 -13.93
C LEU A 238 4.68 -1.05 -14.60
N SER A 239 5.41 -2.02 -15.16
CA SER A 239 4.80 -3.23 -15.73
C SER A 239 4.09 -4.08 -14.68
N GLN A 240 4.67 -4.22 -13.49
CA GLN A 240 4.07 -4.94 -12.38
C GLN A 240 2.78 -4.25 -11.92
N ASP A 241 2.83 -2.94 -11.69
CA ASP A 241 1.66 -2.15 -11.31
C ASP A 241 0.55 -2.25 -12.37
N ASN A 242 0.91 -2.20 -13.66
CA ASN A 242 -0.06 -2.35 -14.74
C ASN A 242 -0.70 -3.74 -14.76
N THR A 243 0.06 -4.82 -14.51
CA THR A 243 -0.50 -6.17 -14.40
C THR A 243 -1.41 -6.33 -13.17
N GLN A 244 -1.06 -5.72 -12.03
CA GLN A 244 -1.90 -5.72 -10.84
C GLN A 244 -3.21 -4.94 -11.08
N GLN A 245 -3.14 -3.78 -11.73
CA GLN A 245 -4.32 -3.01 -12.10
C GLN A 245 -5.23 -3.79 -13.06
N LEU A 246 -4.67 -4.49 -14.05
CA LEU A 246 -5.45 -5.33 -14.95
C LEU A 246 -6.13 -6.49 -14.22
N ALA A 247 -5.47 -7.11 -13.24
CA ALA A 247 -6.07 -8.16 -12.42
C ALA A 247 -7.26 -7.62 -11.61
N ILE A 248 -7.08 -6.49 -10.91
CA ILE A 248 -8.17 -5.84 -10.15
C ILE A 248 -9.34 -5.48 -11.07
N LEU A 249 -9.07 -4.93 -12.26
CA LEU A 249 -10.12 -4.59 -13.22
C LEU A 249 -10.87 -5.84 -13.72
N SER A 250 -10.18 -6.97 -13.89
CA SER A 250 -10.80 -8.25 -14.23
C SER A 250 -11.73 -8.73 -13.11
N ASP A 251 -11.25 -8.72 -11.86
CA ASP A 251 -12.06 -9.15 -10.70
C ASP A 251 -13.29 -8.27 -10.51
N LEU A 252 -13.15 -6.95 -10.70
CA LEU A 252 -14.27 -6.02 -10.67
C LEU A 252 -15.27 -6.29 -11.80
N LYS A 253 -14.78 -6.59 -13.01
CA LYS A 253 -15.63 -6.94 -14.15
C LYS A 253 -16.43 -8.23 -13.88
N ASP A 254 -15.80 -9.23 -13.29
CA ASP A 254 -16.45 -10.49 -12.94
C ASP A 254 -17.49 -10.28 -11.82
N SER A 255 -17.15 -9.47 -10.81
CA SER A 255 -18.08 -9.08 -9.74
C SER A 255 -19.30 -8.33 -10.28
N ILE A 256 -19.10 -7.37 -11.19
CA ILE A 256 -20.19 -6.64 -11.86
C ILE A 256 -21.06 -7.61 -12.67
N SER A 257 -20.45 -8.57 -13.35
CA SER A 257 -21.18 -9.58 -14.14
C SER A 257 -22.04 -10.47 -13.23
N SER A 258 -21.53 -10.89 -12.07
CA SER A 258 -22.29 -11.63 -11.05
C SER A 258 -23.46 -10.80 -10.51
N LEU A 259 -23.20 -9.57 -10.08
CA LEU A 259 -24.24 -8.67 -9.55
C LEU A 259 -25.34 -8.39 -10.58
N LYS A 260 -24.98 -8.34 -11.87
CA LYS A 260 -25.95 -8.19 -12.94
C LYS A 260 -26.88 -9.40 -13.04
N LEU A 261 -26.35 -10.62 -12.91
CA LEU A 261 -27.16 -11.85 -12.89
C LEU A 261 -28.07 -11.88 -11.66
N ASP A 262 -27.56 -11.53 -10.48
CA ASP A 262 -28.36 -11.46 -9.26
C ASP A 262 -29.50 -10.42 -9.38
N LEU A 263 -29.23 -9.27 -10.00
CA LEU A 263 -30.24 -8.25 -10.28
C LEU A 263 -31.31 -8.74 -11.27
N GLU A 264 -30.92 -9.49 -12.30
CA GLU A 264 -31.87 -10.09 -13.25
C GLU A 264 -32.76 -11.13 -12.56
N ASP A 265 -32.21 -11.96 -11.66
CA ASP A 265 -32.98 -12.94 -10.88
C ASP A 265 -33.96 -12.25 -9.91
N VAL A 266 -33.50 -11.27 -9.13
CA VAL A 266 -34.35 -10.48 -8.23
C VAL A 266 -35.48 -9.80 -9.01
N ARG A 267 -35.18 -9.24 -10.19
CA ARG A 267 -36.18 -8.63 -11.05
C ARG A 267 -37.23 -9.63 -11.53
N SER A 268 -36.81 -10.83 -11.94
CA SER A 268 -37.74 -11.90 -12.34
C SER A 268 -38.63 -12.32 -11.17
N ASN A 269 -38.03 -12.55 -10.00
CA ASN A 269 -38.76 -12.90 -8.78
C ASN A 269 -39.78 -11.82 -8.37
N GLN A 270 -39.42 -10.55 -8.51
CA GLN A 270 -40.33 -9.44 -8.25
C GLN A 270 -41.51 -9.41 -9.24
N GLN A 271 -41.25 -9.70 -10.52
CA GLN A 271 -42.29 -9.79 -11.54
C GLN A 271 -43.26 -10.94 -11.25
N ASP A 272 -42.74 -12.11 -10.88
CA ASP A 272 -43.55 -13.27 -10.47
C ASP A 272 -44.39 -12.99 -9.22
N GLN A 273 -43.82 -12.29 -8.23
CA GLN A 273 -44.60 -11.83 -7.08
C GLN A 273 -45.69 -10.84 -7.48
N GLY A 274 -45.41 -9.91 -8.41
CA GLY A 274 -46.42 -8.98 -8.93
C GLY A 274 -47.62 -9.71 -9.55
N ILE A 275 -47.36 -10.78 -10.32
CA ILE A 275 -48.42 -11.63 -10.89
C ILE A 275 -49.21 -12.32 -9.77
N LYS A 276 -48.53 -12.91 -8.77
CA LYS A 276 -49.19 -13.56 -7.62
C LYS A 276 -50.08 -12.59 -6.85
N PHE A 277 -49.61 -11.38 -6.55
CA PHE A 277 -50.41 -10.37 -5.87
C PHE A 277 -51.61 -9.95 -6.71
N THR A 278 -51.46 -9.81 -8.02
CA THR A 278 -52.57 -9.49 -8.92
C THR A 278 -53.67 -10.56 -8.86
N ASN A 279 -53.27 -11.84 -8.86
CA ASN A 279 -54.20 -12.96 -8.73
C ASN A 279 -54.90 -12.96 -7.36
N ILE A 280 -54.16 -12.74 -6.27
CA ILE A 280 -54.74 -12.66 -4.92
C ILE A 280 -55.74 -11.50 -4.82
N ILE A 281 -55.43 -10.34 -5.39
CA ILE A 281 -56.34 -9.20 -5.41
C ILE A 281 -57.63 -9.55 -6.18
N TYR A 282 -57.50 -10.25 -7.31
CA TYR A 282 -58.66 -10.73 -8.07
C TYR A 282 -59.53 -11.69 -7.24
N ASP A 283 -58.92 -12.69 -6.61
CA ASP A 283 -59.62 -13.67 -5.76
C ASP A 283 -60.27 -13.00 -4.54
N LEU A 284 -59.59 -12.04 -3.92
CA LEU A 284 -60.12 -11.28 -2.79
C LEU A 284 -61.35 -10.46 -3.20
N ASN A 285 -61.30 -9.80 -4.35
CA ASN A 285 -62.44 -9.05 -4.89
C ASN A 285 -63.62 -9.97 -5.20
N ASN A 286 -63.37 -11.15 -5.77
CA ASN A 286 -64.40 -12.14 -6.03
C ASN A 286 -65.03 -12.67 -4.73
N ALA A 287 -64.19 -13.03 -3.73
CA ALA A 287 -64.65 -13.45 -2.42
C ALA A 287 -65.47 -12.35 -1.71
N ASN A 288 -65.05 -11.09 -1.82
CA ASN A 288 -65.78 -9.95 -1.29
C ASN A 288 -67.14 -9.77 -1.99
N HIS A 289 -67.22 -9.97 -3.30
CA HIS A 289 -68.48 -9.95 -4.04
C HIS A 289 -69.42 -11.06 -3.57
N ILE A 290 -68.91 -12.29 -3.44
CA ILE A 290 -69.68 -13.43 -2.91
C ILE A 290 -70.16 -13.14 -1.49
N ALA A 291 -69.29 -12.64 -0.62
CA ALA A 291 -69.62 -12.27 0.75
C ALA A 291 -70.73 -11.21 0.80
N THR A 292 -70.68 -10.21 -0.09
CA THR A 292 -71.71 -9.17 -0.19
C THR A 292 -73.07 -9.78 -0.60
N ILE A 293 -73.09 -10.71 -1.55
CA ILE A 293 -74.32 -11.42 -1.96
C ILE A 293 -74.85 -12.28 -0.80
N ALA A 294 -73.97 -13.03 -0.13
CA ALA A 294 -74.33 -13.85 1.01
C ALA A 294 -74.91 -13.00 2.14
N ASN A 295 -74.30 -11.84 2.44
CA ASN A 295 -74.80 -10.91 3.46
C ASN A 295 -76.21 -10.41 3.13
N LYS A 296 -76.46 -10.00 1.88
CA LYS A 296 -77.82 -9.63 1.43
C LYS A 296 -78.82 -10.78 1.58
N LYS A 297 -78.38 -12.03 1.36
CA LYS A 297 -79.25 -13.20 1.54
C LYS A 297 -79.54 -13.48 3.01
N VAL A 298 -78.56 -13.34 3.89
CA VAL A 298 -78.73 -13.43 5.34
C VAL A 298 -79.71 -12.36 5.83
N GLU A 299 -79.54 -11.11 5.43
CA GLU A 299 -80.49 -10.02 5.77
C GLU A 299 -81.93 -10.33 5.32
N SER A 300 -82.11 -11.01 4.18
CA SER A 300 -83.43 -11.47 3.74
C SER A 300 -83.98 -12.58 4.64
N LEU A 301 -83.14 -13.57 4.98
CA LEU A 301 -83.54 -14.68 5.85
C LEU A 301 -83.84 -14.22 7.28
N GLU A 302 -83.12 -13.22 7.79
CA GLU A 302 -83.41 -12.60 9.09
C GLU A 302 -84.79 -11.94 9.10
N LYS A 303 -85.15 -11.23 8.02
CA LYS A 303 -86.51 -10.66 7.87
C LYS A 303 -87.58 -11.76 7.85
N ASP A 304 -87.35 -12.82 7.09
CA ASP A 304 -88.27 -13.97 7.01
C ASP A 304 -88.38 -14.67 8.37
N PHE A 305 -87.28 -14.81 9.11
CA PHE A 305 -87.25 -15.39 10.45
C PHE A 305 -88.02 -14.52 11.45
N GLU A 306 -87.89 -13.19 11.40
CA GLU A 306 -88.66 -12.29 12.25
C GLU A 306 -90.17 -12.38 11.97
N VAL A 307 -90.58 -12.57 10.70
CA VAL A 307 -91.98 -12.86 10.36
C VAL A 307 -92.41 -14.22 10.93
N MET A 308 -91.60 -15.26 10.74
CA MET A 308 -91.89 -16.59 11.29
C MET A 308 -92.01 -16.57 12.81
N LYS A 309 -91.14 -15.85 13.51
CA LYS A 309 -91.14 -15.68 14.97
C LYS A 309 -92.43 -15.02 15.46
N LYS A 310 -92.95 -14.02 14.73
CA LYS A 310 -94.28 -13.46 15.00
C LYS A 310 -95.37 -14.50 14.83
N ASN A 311 -95.34 -15.27 13.74
CA ASN A 311 -96.32 -16.33 13.49
C ASN A 311 -96.28 -17.44 14.56
N VAL A 312 -95.08 -17.85 15.00
CA VAL A 312 -94.92 -18.84 16.08
C VAL A 312 -95.43 -18.29 17.41
N SER A 313 -95.16 -17.02 17.71
CA SER A 313 -95.68 -16.37 18.92
C SER A 313 -97.22 -16.32 18.91
N GLN A 314 -97.80 -16.06 17.73
CA GLN A 314 -99.24 -16.11 17.52
C GLN A 314 -99.79 -17.53 17.70
N MET A 315 -99.19 -18.53 17.05
CA MET A 315 -99.58 -19.95 17.22
C MET A 315 -99.45 -20.43 18.66
N LYS A 316 -98.45 -19.94 19.40
CA LYS A 316 -98.30 -20.22 20.83
C LYS A 316 -99.47 -19.68 21.63
N LEU A 317 -99.89 -18.45 21.36
CA LEU A 317 -101.09 -17.83 21.94
C LEU A 317 -102.34 -18.67 21.61
N ASP A 318 -102.48 -19.10 20.37
CA ASP A 318 -103.62 -19.91 19.92
C ASP A 318 -103.62 -21.30 20.60
N MET A 319 -102.45 -21.92 20.80
CA MET A 319 -102.30 -23.19 21.52
C MET A 319 -102.57 -23.03 23.03
N GLU A 320 -102.16 -21.93 23.65
CA GLU A 320 -102.45 -21.62 25.05
C GLU A 320 -103.96 -21.43 25.28
N ILE A 321 -104.66 -20.82 24.32
CA ILE A 321 -106.13 -20.75 24.31
C ILE A 321 -106.74 -22.15 24.17
N LEU A 322 -106.19 -23.00 23.30
CA LEU A 322 -106.69 -24.36 23.08
C LEU A 322 -106.44 -25.29 24.29
N GLU A 323 -105.29 -25.17 24.95
CA GLU A 323 -104.96 -25.86 26.20
C GLU A 323 -105.82 -25.36 27.37
N GLY A 324 -106.10 -24.05 27.44
CA GLY A 324 -107.06 -23.49 28.40
C GLY A 324 -108.48 -24.06 28.25
N LEU A 325 -108.87 -24.45 27.03
CA LEU A 325 -110.14 -25.11 26.75
C LEU A 325 -110.10 -26.62 27.05
N SER A 326 -108.98 -27.31 26.82
CA SER A 326 -108.84 -28.76 27.03
C SER A 326 -108.45 -29.18 28.46
N ALA A 327 -107.82 -28.29 29.25
CA ALA A 327 -107.44 -28.54 30.65
C ALA A 327 -108.61 -28.44 31.66
N SER A 328 -109.83 -28.23 31.18
CA SER A 328 -111.06 -28.18 32.01
C SER A 328 -111.56 -29.56 32.48
N SER A 329 -110.87 -30.67 32.11
CA SER A 329 -111.44 -32.01 32.28
C SER A 329 -110.66 -33.01 33.17
N ASP A 330 -109.48 -32.73 33.73
CA ASP A 330 -108.79 -33.73 34.56
C ASP A 330 -108.16 -33.17 35.86
N MET A 331 -108.48 -33.86 36.96
CA MET A 331 -108.05 -33.66 38.37
C MET A 331 -108.75 -32.57 39.21
N ARG A 332 -109.93 -32.89 39.76
CA ARG A 332 -110.42 -32.28 41.01
C ARG A 332 -109.60 -32.81 42.21
N VAL A 333 -108.64 -32.03 42.70
CA VAL A 333 -107.96 -32.32 43.97
C VAL A 333 -108.91 -31.99 45.12
N ALA A 334 -109.22 -32.96 45.99
CA ALA A 334 -110.04 -32.73 47.18
C ALA A 334 -109.42 -31.65 48.08
N ALA A 335 -110.22 -30.68 48.53
CA ALA A 335 -109.74 -29.56 49.33
C ALA A 335 -109.07 -30.03 50.64
N GLY A 336 -107.96 -29.40 51.01
CA GLY A 336 -107.24 -29.63 52.27
C GLY A 336 -106.24 -30.79 52.31
N ARG A 337 -106.13 -31.61 51.25
CA ARG A 337 -105.13 -32.70 51.19
C ARG A 337 -104.55 -32.87 49.79
N LEU A 338 -103.23 -32.99 49.72
CA LEU A 338 -102.49 -33.32 48.50
C LEU A 338 -101.65 -34.58 48.73
N VAL A 339 -101.82 -35.60 47.88
CA VAL A 339 -100.86 -36.71 47.78
C VAL A 339 -100.00 -36.47 46.55
N TRP A 340 -98.76 -36.04 46.77
CA TRP A 340 -97.81 -35.73 45.71
C TRP A 340 -96.95 -36.94 45.39
N LYS A 341 -97.15 -37.49 44.19
CA LYS A 341 -96.29 -38.52 43.60
C LYS A 341 -95.10 -37.85 42.90
N ILE A 342 -93.88 -38.23 43.27
CA ILE A 342 -92.66 -37.75 42.64
C ILE A 342 -91.93 -38.97 42.09
N THR A 343 -91.85 -39.08 40.76
CA THR A 343 -91.08 -40.11 40.03
C THR A 343 -89.69 -39.60 39.67
N ASP A 344 -88.82 -40.49 39.23
CA ASP A 344 -87.51 -40.19 38.66
C ASP A 344 -86.63 -39.39 39.63
N ILE A 345 -86.66 -39.76 40.92
CA ILE A 345 -85.95 -39.05 41.99
C ILE A 345 -84.45 -39.05 41.73
N ASP A 346 -83.88 -40.14 41.24
CA ASP A 346 -82.45 -40.24 40.96
C ASP A 346 -82.01 -39.23 39.88
N THR A 347 -82.76 -39.13 38.78
CA THR A 347 -82.48 -38.17 37.71
C THR A 347 -82.66 -36.73 38.20
N LYS A 348 -83.74 -36.47 38.94
CA LYS A 348 -84.03 -35.14 39.51
C LYS A 348 -83.04 -34.75 40.59
N MET A 349 -82.41 -35.71 41.28
CA MET A 349 -81.36 -35.46 42.26
C MET A 349 -80.06 -35.01 41.57
N VAL A 350 -79.69 -35.64 40.45
CA VAL A 350 -78.53 -35.23 39.64
C VAL A 350 -78.74 -33.83 39.09
N GLU A 351 -79.92 -33.55 38.55
CA GLU A 351 -80.28 -32.23 38.03
C GLU A 351 -80.28 -31.17 39.13
N ALA A 352 -80.81 -31.49 40.32
CA ALA A 352 -80.80 -30.58 41.46
C ALA A 352 -79.38 -30.29 41.98
N LYS A 353 -78.44 -31.23 41.86
CA LYS A 353 -77.03 -31.03 42.20
C LYS A 353 -76.32 -30.09 41.25
N GLN A 354 -76.58 -30.22 39.95
CA GLN A 354 -75.93 -29.44 38.90
C GLN A 354 -76.54 -28.04 38.75
N ASN A 355 -77.87 -27.95 38.72
CA ASN A 355 -78.59 -26.74 38.30
C ASN A 355 -79.40 -26.08 39.43
N SER A 356 -79.33 -26.61 40.67
CA SER A 356 -80.14 -26.14 41.80
C SER A 356 -81.65 -26.13 41.49
N SER A 357 -82.12 -27.15 40.77
CA SER A 357 -83.52 -27.26 40.35
C SER A 357 -84.48 -27.47 41.54
N VAL A 358 -85.68 -26.90 41.43
CA VAL A 358 -86.72 -26.93 42.47
C VAL A 358 -87.96 -27.61 41.92
N LEU A 359 -88.45 -28.64 42.61
CA LEU A 359 -89.67 -29.33 42.21
C LEU A 359 -90.89 -28.62 42.79
N LYS A 360 -91.91 -28.40 41.94
CA LYS A 360 -93.17 -27.74 42.31
C LYS A 360 -94.30 -28.76 42.30
N SER A 361 -95.05 -28.87 43.39
CA SER A 361 -96.20 -29.78 43.47
C SER A 361 -97.37 -29.34 42.58
N PRO A 362 -98.41 -30.15 42.36
CA PRO A 362 -99.69 -29.62 41.90
C PRO A 362 -100.22 -28.54 42.86
N ILE A 363 -101.00 -27.61 42.33
CA ILE A 363 -101.68 -26.59 43.13
C ILE A 363 -102.90 -27.22 43.79
N PHE A 364 -103.14 -26.88 45.05
CA PHE A 364 -104.32 -27.33 45.78
C PHE A 364 -104.81 -26.22 46.72
N TYR A 365 -106.02 -26.38 47.24
CA TYR A 365 -106.65 -25.40 48.12
C TYR A 365 -106.67 -25.89 49.56
N THR A 366 -106.54 -24.95 50.51
CA THR A 366 -106.61 -25.26 51.95
C THR A 366 -107.98 -25.79 52.38
N HIS A 367 -109.04 -25.23 51.83
CA HIS A 367 -110.45 -25.62 51.99
C HIS A 367 -111.21 -25.21 50.72
N GLU A 368 -112.49 -25.56 50.63
CA GLU A 368 -113.33 -25.16 49.50
C GLU A 368 -113.40 -23.62 49.44
N TYR A 369 -113.04 -23.03 48.30
CA TYR A 369 -112.86 -21.58 48.12
C TYR A 369 -111.76 -20.92 48.99
N GLY A 370 -110.82 -21.71 49.52
CA GLY A 370 -109.75 -21.24 50.41
C GLY A 370 -108.48 -20.72 49.71
N TYR A 371 -107.43 -20.50 50.50
CA TYR A 371 -106.13 -20.06 49.97
C TYR A 371 -105.56 -21.08 48.98
N ARG A 372 -105.06 -20.56 47.85
CA ARG A 372 -104.35 -21.33 46.83
C ARG A 372 -102.93 -21.61 47.30
N VAL A 373 -102.54 -22.88 47.41
CA VAL A 373 -101.23 -23.26 47.94
C VAL A 373 -100.49 -24.26 47.04
N ARG A 374 -99.16 -24.26 47.16
CA ARG A 374 -98.26 -25.16 46.45
C ARG A 374 -97.06 -25.50 47.32
N ILE A 375 -96.51 -26.70 47.13
CA ILE A 375 -95.30 -27.14 47.80
C ILE A 375 -94.10 -27.01 46.87
N PHE A 376 -93.00 -26.50 47.40
CA PHE A 376 -91.70 -26.47 46.75
C PHE A 376 -90.80 -27.48 47.45
N LEU A 377 -90.14 -28.33 46.67
CA LEU A 377 -89.19 -29.32 47.15
C LEU A 377 -87.82 -29.08 46.53
N TYR A 378 -86.87 -28.72 47.37
CA TYR A 378 -85.46 -28.62 47.04
C TYR A 378 -84.80 -29.96 47.37
N LEU A 379 -84.72 -30.84 46.37
CA LEU A 379 -84.20 -32.20 46.58
C LEU A 379 -82.77 -32.20 47.14
N ASN A 380 -81.90 -31.32 46.64
CA ASN A 380 -80.52 -31.25 47.09
C ASN A 380 -80.28 -30.28 48.26
N GLY A 381 -81.34 -29.72 48.85
CA GLY A 381 -81.23 -28.71 49.91
C GLY A 381 -80.73 -27.35 49.41
N LEU A 382 -80.74 -26.36 50.30
CA LEU A 382 -80.30 -24.98 50.05
C LEU A 382 -79.17 -24.63 51.01
N ASN A 383 -78.23 -23.80 50.52
CA ASN A 383 -77.15 -23.19 51.29
C ASN A 383 -76.38 -24.24 52.14
N LYS A 384 -76.29 -24.06 53.46
CA LYS A 384 -75.54 -24.95 54.38
C LYS A 384 -76.10 -26.38 54.52
N TRP A 385 -77.30 -26.63 54.00
CA TRP A 385 -77.98 -27.92 54.05
C TRP A 385 -77.83 -28.73 52.76
N LYS A 386 -77.12 -28.18 51.77
CA LYS A 386 -76.86 -28.81 50.49
C LYS A 386 -76.23 -30.20 50.67
N ASP A 387 -76.62 -31.15 49.83
CA ASP A 387 -76.15 -32.55 49.79
C ASP A 387 -76.43 -33.41 51.04
N ARG A 388 -77.13 -32.87 52.06
CA ARG A 388 -77.44 -33.60 53.31
C ARG A 388 -78.94 -33.70 53.62
N TYR A 389 -79.71 -32.69 53.22
CA TYR A 389 -81.14 -32.61 53.51
C TYR A 389 -81.91 -32.18 52.26
N ALA A 390 -83.11 -32.72 52.11
CA ALA A 390 -84.13 -32.16 51.23
C ALA A 390 -84.96 -31.14 52.01
N LEU A 391 -85.23 -29.99 51.41
CA LEU A 391 -86.03 -28.93 52.01
C LEU A 391 -87.38 -28.84 51.34
N LEU A 392 -88.43 -28.74 52.15
CA LEU A 392 -89.79 -28.60 51.66
C LEU A 392 -90.42 -27.32 52.22
N SER A 393 -90.96 -26.46 51.38
CA SER A 393 -91.69 -25.25 51.78
C SER A 393 -93.10 -25.21 51.22
N LEU A 394 -94.04 -24.68 52.02
CA LEU A 394 -95.42 -24.41 51.61
C LEU A 394 -95.50 -22.93 51.20
N HIS A 395 -95.92 -22.68 49.96
CA HIS A 395 -96.09 -21.34 49.42
C HIS A 395 -97.57 -21.05 49.20
N VAL A 396 -97.99 -19.87 49.62
CA VAL A 396 -99.34 -19.33 49.38
C VAL A 396 -99.28 -18.50 48.11
N LEU A 397 -100.04 -18.93 47.10
CA LEU A 397 -100.12 -18.28 45.80
C LEU A 397 -101.30 -17.31 45.77
N LYS A 398 -101.29 -16.37 44.82
CA LYS A 398 -102.46 -15.56 44.50
C LYS A 398 -103.60 -16.45 44.00
N GLY A 399 -104.70 -16.45 44.73
CA GLY A 399 -105.92 -17.21 44.47
C GLY A 399 -107.04 -16.33 43.93
N GLU A 400 -108.02 -16.94 43.26
CA GLU A 400 -109.18 -16.26 42.70
C GLU A 400 -110.14 -15.76 43.80
N HIS A 401 -110.12 -16.40 44.96
CA HIS A 401 -110.97 -16.08 46.11
C HIS A 401 -110.25 -15.26 47.19
N ASP A 402 -109.07 -14.72 46.92
CA ASP A 402 -108.24 -14.03 47.91
C ASP A 402 -108.94 -12.83 48.57
N LEU A 403 -109.89 -12.19 47.87
CA LEU A 403 -110.74 -11.10 48.39
C LEU A 403 -111.72 -11.54 49.49
N LEU A 404 -112.07 -12.82 49.54
CA LEU A 404 -113.02 -13.38 50.51
C LEU A 404 -112.34 -13.95 51.77
N LEU A 405 -111.01 -13.97 51.78
CA LEU A 405 -110.19 -14.63 52.80
C LEU A 405 -109.59 -13.61 53.77
N LYS A 406 -109.39 -14.04 55.02
CA LYS A 406 -108.79 -13.20 56.07
C LYS A 406 -107.27 -13.09 55.90
N TRP A 407 -106.71 -11.91 56.07
CA TRP A 407 -105.26 -11.69 56.03
C TRP A 407 -104.82 -10.97 57.32
N PRO A 408 -103.61 -11.23 57.86
CA PRO A 408 -102.59 -12.17 57.39
C PRO A 408 -103.01 -13.63 57.57
N CYS A 409 -102.66 -14.50 56.61
CA CYS A 409 -102.98 -15.91 56.71
C CYS A 409 -101.87 -16.67 57.45
N GLN A 410 -102.26 -17.62 58.30
CA GLN A 410 -101.35 -18.60 58.92
C GLN A 410 -101.90 -19.99 58.61
N ILE A 411 -101.27 -20.67 57.67
CA ILE A 411 -101.66 -22.00 57.22
C ILE A 411 -100.72 -23.01 57.87
N GLU A 412 -101.28 -23.91 58.66
CA GLU A 412 -100.54 -25.01 59.27
C GLU A 412 -100.94 -26.32 58.60
N GLY A 413 -99.95 -27.14 58.29
CA GLY A 413 -100.16 -28.46 57.71
C GLY A 413 -99.20 -29.48 58.29
N SER A 414 -99.49 -30.74 58.01
CA SER A 414 -98.58 -31.84 58.25
C SER A 414 -98.15 -32.42 56.92
N VAL A 415 -96.85 -32.64 56.76
CA VAL A 415 -96.30 -33.37 55.63
C VAL A 415 -95.79 -34.70 56.16
N THR A 416 -96.29 -35.76 55.55
CA THR A 416 -95.94 -37.13 55.90
C THR A 416 -95.28 -37.79 54.71
N LEU A 417 -94.05 -38.26 54.90
CA LEU A 417 -93.40 -39.18 53.97
C LEU A 417 -94.01 -40.57 54.18
N ARG A 418 -94.70 -41.08 53.16
CA ARG A 418 -95.42 -42.36 53.27
C ARG A 418 -94.45 -43.54 53.16
N ASP A 419 -94.56 -44.47 54.11
CA ASP A 419 -93.90 -45.78 54.05
C ASP A 419 -94.59 -46.63 52.97
N LEU A 420 -93.81 -47.15 52.03
CA LEU A 420 -94.26 -47.90 50.86
C LEU A 420 -94.08 -49.43 51.04
N ASP A 421 -93.53 -49.87 52.17
CA ASP A 421 -93.19 -51.26 52.44
C ASP A 421 -94.08 -51.89 53.53
N ASN A 422 -94.45 -51.13 54.57
CA ASN A 422 -95.29 -51.63 55.67
C ASN A 422 -96.58 -50.80 55.86
N LEU A 423 -97.67 -51.24 55.21
CA LEU A 423 -98.93 -50.49 55.11
C LEU A 423 -99.85 -50.64 56.35
N GLU A 424 -99.67 -51.67 57.17
CA GLU A 424 -100.57 -51.98 58.30
C GLU A 424 -100.19 -51.26 59.60
N THR A 425 -98.90 -51.00 59.85
CA THR A 425 -98.40 -50.19 60.98
C THR A 425 -97.27 -49.26 60.57
N PRO A 426 -97.54 -48.24 59.74
CA PRO A 426 -96.50 -47.37 59.21
C PRO A 426 -95.79 -46.60 60.35
N LYS A 427 -94.47 -46.42 60.23
CA LYS A 427 -93.71 -45.42 61.00
C LYS A 427 -93.60 -44.14 60.17
N PRO A 428 -94.57 -43.22 60.24
CA PRO A 428 -94.53 -42.03 59.40
C PRO A 428 -93.43 -41.07 59.84
N PHE A 429 -92.61 -40.61 58.90
CA PHE A 429 -91.82 -39.38 59.12
C PHE A 429 -92.75 -38.20 58.83
N THR A 430 -93.40 -37.70 59.89
CA THR A 430 -94.30 -36.55 59.82
C THR A 430 -93.64 -35.32 60.40
N LYS A 431 -93.72 -34.20 59.67
CA LYS A 431 -93.27 -32.88 60.12
C LYS A 431 -94.38 -31.86 59.90
N ILE A 432 -94.45 -30.88 60.79
CA ILE A 432 -95.41 -29.77 60.70
C ILE A 432 -94.78 -28.69 59.84
N ILE A 433 -95.57 -28.13 58.92
CA ILE A 433 -95.21 -26.99 58.09
C ILE A 433 -96.16 -25.84 58.38
N THR A 434 -95.62 -24.63 58.46
CA THR A 434 -96.43 -23.41 58.64
C THR A 434 -96.06 -22.41 57.57
N ALA A 435 -97.04 -21.85 56.87
CA ALA A 435 -96.83 -20.71 55.98
C ALA A 435 -97.56 -19.49 56.55
N LYS A 436 -96.88 -18.35 56.59
CA LYS A 436 -97.47 -17.07 57.00
C LYS A 436 -97.33 -16.06 55.86
N ARG A 437 -98.39 -15.31 55.57
CA ARG A 437 -98.35 -14.26 54.54
C ARG A 437 -99.22 -13.07 54.94
N GLN A 438 -98.68 -11.86 54.74
CA GLN A 438 -99.27 -10.60 55.20
C GLN A 438 -100.46 -10.19 54.30
N HIS A 439 -100.27 -10.20 52.98
CA HIS A 439 -101.29 -9.83 51.99
C HIS A 439 -101.26 -10.73 50.74
N GLY A 440 -102.38 -10.81 50.01
CA GLY A 440 -102.51 -11.63 48.80
C GLY A 440 -101.71 -11.13 47.58
N ASP A 441 -101.39 -9.83 47.53
CA ASP A 441 -100.75 -9.16 46.38
C ASP A 441 -99.23 -8.91 46.53
N GLU A 442 -98.60 -9.28 47.65
CA GLU A 442 -97.14 -9.16 47.84
C GLU A 442 -96.38 -10.30 47.13
N GLU A 443 -95.30 -10.01 46.41
CA GLU A 443 -94.42 -11.03 45.84
C GLU A 443 -93.86 -11.94 46.95
N CYS A 444 -93.94 -13.26 46.76
CA CYS A 444 -93.56 -14.23 47.79
C CYS A 444 -92.04 -14.26 47.95
N GLU A 445 -91.50 -13.48 48.89
CA GLU A 445 -90.08 -13.55 49.27
C GLU A 445 -89.73 -14.95 49.80
N ASP A 446 -88.55 -15.44 49.43
CA ASP A 446 -88.06 -16.74 49.88
C ASP A 446 -87.86 -16.72 51.41
N PRO A 447 -88.48 -17.65 52.17
CA PRO A 447 -88.41 -17.62 53.62
C PRO A 447 -86.96 -17.70 54.12
N GLN A 448 -86.63 -17.00 55.21
CA GLN A 448 -85.32 -17.11 55.85
C GLN A 448 -85.03 -18.57 56.29
N GLU A 449 -83.77 -19.00 56.17
CA GLU A 449 -83.31 -20.39 56.42
C GLU A 449 -83.70 -20.99 57.80
N SER A 450 -83.97 -20.14 58.80
CA SER A 450 -84.34 -20.53 60.16
C SER A 450 -85.86 -20.51 60.42
N SER A 451 -86.66 -20.23 59.39
CA SER A 451 -88.11 -20.17 59.50
C SER A 451 -88.72 -21.56 59.68
N SER A 452 -89.77 -21.66 60.50
CA SER A 452 -90.62 -22.85 60.61
C SER A 452 -91.39 -23.20 59.31
N CYS A 453 -91.22 -22.38 58.26
CA CYS A 453 -91.76 -22.62 56.92
C CYS A 453 -91.05 -23.74 56.15
N TYR A 454 -89.83 -24.14 56.56
CA TYR A 454 -89.11 -25.25 55.93
C TYR A 454 -89.18 -26.54 56.76
N ILE A 455 -89.53 -27.64 56.09
CA ILE A 455 -89.32 -28.99 56.62
C ILE A 455 -87.98 -29.51 56.12
N PHE A 456 -87.15 -29.96 57.05
CA PHE A 456 -85.86 -30.60 56.79
C PHE A 456 -86.04 -32.13 56.83
N ILE A 457 -85.86 -32.77 55.67
CA ILE A 457 -85.88 -34.24 55.54
C ILE A 457 -84.44 -34.70 55.27
N PRO A 458 -83.79 -35.44 56.18
CA PRO A 458 -82.46 -35.97 55.92
C PRO A 458 -82.47 -36.86 54.67
N HIS A 459 -81.46 -36.76 53.80
CA HIS A 459 -81.33 -37.66 52.64
C HIS A 459 -81.26 -39.13 53.07
N THR A 460 -80.63 -39.41 54.21
CA THR A 460 -80.60 -40.75 54.82
C THR A 460 -81.99 -41.31 55.16
N THR A 461 -82.99 -40.44 55.37
CA THR A 461 -84.38 -40.84 55.59
C THR A 461 -85.14 -40.90 54.27
N LEU A 462 -84.99 -39.90 53.39
CA LEU A 462 -85.70 -39.83 52.11
C LEU A 462 -85.35 -40.98 51.15
N LEU A 463 -84.07 -41.38 51.14
CA LEU A 463 -83.51 -42.42 50.27
C LEU A 463 -83.52 -43.81 50.94
N LYS A 464 -84.17 -43.95 52.11
CA LYS A 464 -84.28 -45.24 52.78
C LYS A 464 -85.26 -46.13 52.00
N PHE A 465 -84.93 -47.41 51.87
CA PHE A 465 -85.68 -48.37 51.03
C PHE A 465 -87.18 -48.50 51.36
N ASN A 466 -87.60 -48.18 52.59
CA ASN A 466 -89.00 -48.22 52.97
C ASN A 466 -89.82 -47.00 52.49
N TYR A 467 -89.17 -45.89 52.13
CA TYR A 467 -89.86 -44.66 51.66
C TYR A 467 -89.71 -44.42 50.14
N MET A 468 -88.82 -45.15 49.48
CA MET A 468 -88.56 -45.06 48.05
C MET A 468 -88.72 -46.44 47.40
N LYS A 469 -89.61 -46.53 46.42
CA LYS A 469 -89.84 -47.76 45.64
C LYS A 469 -90.01 -47.41 44.17
N ASN A 470 -89.31 -48.12 43.28
CA ASN A 470 -89.30 -47.85 41.83
C ASN A 470 -89.02 -46.38 41.50
N ASP A 471 -87.96 -45.82 42.12
CA ASP A 471 -87.55 -44.42 41.94
C ASP A 471 -88.69 -43.40 42.15
N THR A 472 -89.63 -43.75 43.04
CA THR A 472 -90.83 -42.95 43.32
C THR A 472 -91.01 -42.75 44.82
N VAL A 473 -91.34 -41.51 45.20
CA VAL A 473 -91.66 -41.09 46.57
C VAL A 473 -93.05 -40.47 46.62
N PHE A 474 -93.78 -40.74 47.71
CA PHE A 474 -95.09 -40.14 47.96
C PHE A 474 -95.05 -39.24 49.21
N LEU A 475 -95.38 -37.97 49.00
CA LEU A 475 -95.57 -36.99 50.07
C LEU A 475 -97.06 -36.75 50.27
N ASP A 476 -97.56 -37.00 51.47
CA ASP A 476 -98.95 -36.71 51.85
C ASP A 476 -98.97 -35.43 52.68
N ILE A 477 -99.53 -34.38 52.09
CA ILE A 477 -99.69 -33.06 52.69
C ILE A 477 -101.14 -32.92 53.12
N LYS A 478 -101.36 -32.73 54.42
CA LYS A 478 -102.68 -32.45 55.00
C LYS A 478 -102.65 -31.10 55.69
N ILE A 479 -103.51 -30.19 55.27
CA ILE A 479 -103.69 -28.90 55.93
C ILE A 479 -104.54 -29.13 57.18
N ARG A 480 -104.14 -28.51 58.29
CA ARG A 480 -104.87 -28.57 59.56
C ARG A 480 -106.05 -27.60 59.47
N GLN A 481 -107.28 -28.10 59.53
CA GLN A 481 -108.46 -27.25 59.65
C GLN A 481 -108.49 -26.64 61.06
N THR A 482 -108.08 -25.39 61.18
CA THR A 482 -108.35 -24.55 62.35
C THR A 482 -109.55 -23.67 62.03
N GLY A 483 -110.61 -23.71 62.85
CA GLY A 483 -111.86 -22.94 62.66
C GLY A 483 -111.75 -21.41 62.67
N LYS A 484 -110.53 -20.86 62.49
CA LYS A 484 -110.23 -19.42 62.33
C LYS A 484 -110.07 -18.99 60.86
N LEU A 485 -109.95 -19.94 59.93
CA LEU A 485 -109.68 -19.67 58.51
C LEU A 485 -110.95 -19.48 57.67
N GLU A 486 -112.11 -19.86 58.21
CA GLU A 486 -113.40 -19.60 57.57
C GLU A 486 -113.90 -18.19 57.92
N THR A 487 -114.24 -17.43 56.89
CA THR A 487 -115.13 -16.28 57.00
C THR A 487 -116.54 -16.87 57.12
N SER A 488 -117.22 -16.66 58.25
CA SER A 488 -118.64 -17.01 58.36
C SER A 488 -119.39 -16.17 57.33
N LEU A 489 -119.79 -16.83 56.24
CA LEU A 489 -120.59 -16.37 55.09
C LEU A 489 -120.74 -14.85 54.91
#